data_AF-A0A935RWX7-F1
#
_entry.id   AF-A0A935RWX7-F1
#
_cell.length_a   1.000
_cell.length_b   1.000
_cell.length_c   1.000
_cell.angle_alpha   90.00
_cell.angle_beta   90.00
_cell.angle_gamma   90.00
#
_symmetry.space_group_name_H-M   'P 1'
#
loop_
_entity.id
_entity.type
_entity.pdbx_description
1 polymer ?
#
loop_
_entity_poly.entity_id
_entity_poly.type
_entity_poly.pdbx_seq_one_letter_code
_entity_poly.pdbx_strand_id
1 'polypeptide(L)'
;MEFSYKLAYYVMFAISCLSTFILIKIGFDILWDGYGKNAEAIMAFIAAFILGVGVYMAYNVIKTSDKYAYSCGVLGIAWLSTLIIIIICFSFISGPVKWQ
;
A
#
# COMPACT_ATOMS: atom_id res chain seq x y z
N MET A 1 17.30 -19.01 -12.13
CA MET A 1 16.74 -18.37 -10.92
C MET A 1 16.57 -16.85 -11.08
N GLU A 2 17.56 -16.14 -11.63
CA GLU A 2 17.55 -14.68 -11.76
C GLU A 2 16.36 -14.10 -12.56
N PHE A 3 15.96 -14.76 -13.66
CA PHE A 3 14.78 -14.37 -14.45
C PHE A 3 13.48 -14.39 -13.64
N SER A 4 13.32 -15.41 -12.77
CA SER A 4 12.13 -15.54 -11.92
C SER A 4 12.01 -14.39 -10.93
N TYR A 5 13.13 -13.98 -10.30
CA TYR A 5 13.15 -12.86 -9.37
C TYR A 5 12.91 -11.50 -10.05
N LYS A 6 13.44 -11.32 -11.27
CA LYS A 6 13.17 -10.12 -12.08
C LYS A 6 11.68 -10.03 -12.44
N LEU A 7 11.09 -11.12 -12.94
CA LEU A 7 9.67 -11.18 -13.27
C LEU A 7 8.80 -10.90 -12.04
N ALA A 8 9.06 -11.58 -10.93
CA ALA A 8 8.33 -11.40 -9.68
C ALA A 8 8.42 -9.95 -9.17
N TYR A 9 9.60 -9.33 -9.24
CA TYR A 9 9.80 -7.94 -8.86
C TYR A 9 8.94 -7.01 -9.71
N TYR A 10 9.00 -7.09 -11.05
CA TYR A 10 8.25 -6.18 -11.90
C TYR A 10 6.73 -6.35 -11.75
N VAL A 11 6.26 -7.59 -11.58
CA VAL A 11 4.84 -7.86 -11.31
C VAL A 11 4.43 -7.25 -9.97
N MET A 12 5.16 -7.52 -8.88
CA MET A 12 4.85 -6.94 -7.57
C MET A 12 4.94 -5.41 -7.58
N PHE A 13 5.93 -4.85 -8.28
CA PHE A 13 6.12 -3.41 -8.40
C PHE A 13 4.93 -2.75 -9.11
N ALA A 14 4.50 -3.31 -10.25
CA ALA A 14 3.34 -2.79 -10.99
C ALA A 14 2.05 -2.86 -10.16
N ILE A 15 1.81 -4.00 -9.49
CA ILE A 15 0.64 -4.17 -8.60
C ILE A 15 0.70 -3.17 -7.44
N SER A 16 1.88 -2.94 -6.86
CA SER A 16 2.06 -1.99 -5.75
C SER A 16 1.80 -0.55 -6.18
N CYS A 17 2.27 -0.15 -7.37
CA CYS A 17 1.97 1.16 -7.96
C CYS A 17 0.48 1.35 -8.19
N LEU A 18 -0.19 0.38 -8.85
CA LEU A 18 -1.63 0.43 -9.09
C LEU A 18 -2.42 0.49 -7.78
N SER A 19 -2.04 -0.32 -6.79
CA SER A 19 -2.70 -0.35 -5.48
C SER A 19 -2.55 0.98 -4.75
N THR A 20 -1.39 1.62 -4.85
CA THR A 20 -1.17 2.96 -4.30
C THR A 20 -2.13 3.98 -4.93
N PHE A 21 -2.27 3.98 -6.26
CA PHE A 21 -3.22 4.87 -6.95
C PHE A 21 -4.66 4.61 -6.55
N ILE A 22 -5.06 3.34 -6.42
CA ILE A 22 -6.41 2.95 -5.99
C ILE A 22 -6.68 3.45 -4.56
N LEU A 23 -5.73 3.30 -3.63
CA LEU A 23 -5.89 3.76 -2.26
C LEU A 23 -6.02 5.29 -2.17
N ILE A 24 -5.23 6.03 -2.97
CA ILE A 24 -5.35 7.50 -3.07
C ILE A 24 -6.75 7.88 -3.59
N LYS A 25 -7.21 7.21 -4.65
CA LYS A 25 -8.52 7.45 -5.26
C LYS A 25 -9.65 7.18 -4.26
N ILE A 26 -9.58 6.07 -3.51
CA ILE A 26 -10.53 5.76 -2.43
C ILE A 26 -10.51 6.85 -1.35
N GLY A 27 -9.33 7.33 -0.94
CA GLY A 27 -9.20 8.42 0.03
C GLY A 27 -9.90 9.70 -0.43
N PHE A 28 -9.76 10.06 -1.71
CA PHE A 28 -10.45 11.21 -2.30
C PHE A 28 -11.96 11.01 -2.43
N ASP A 29 -12.41 9.83 -2.87
CA ASP A 29 -13.83 9.50 -2.98
C ASP A 29 -14.52 9.65 -1.61
N ILE A 30 -13.89 9.15 -0.53
CA ILE A 30 -14.42 9.26 0.84
C ILE A 30 -14.46 10.72 1.34
N LEU A 31 -13.43 11.53 1.02
CA LEU A 31 -13.43 12.95 1.39
C LEU A 31 -14.57 13.73 0.72
N TRP A 32 -14.92 13.35 -0.50
CA TRP A 32 -15.92 14.06 -1.31
C TRP A 32 -17.36 13.60 -1.03
N ASP A 33 -17.55 12.42 -0.44
CA ASP A 33 -18.87 11.81 -0.18
C ASP A 33 -19.65 12.50 0.96
N GLY A 34 -19.02 13.40 1.73
CA GLY A 34 -19.72 14.27 2.70
C GLY A 34 -20.25 13.59 3.97
N TYR A 35 -20.15 12.27 4.09
CA TYR A 35 -20.62 11.48 5.25
C TYR A 35 -19.76 11.61 6.53
N GLY A 36 -18.79 12.52 6.59
CA GLY A 36 -17.97 12.75 7.78
C GLY A 36 -16.98 11.62 8.12
N LYS A 37 -16.72 10.70 7.18
CA LYS A 37 -15.78 9.57 7.31
C LYS A 37 -14.30 9.97 7.13
N ASN A 38 -13.94 11.16 7.63
CA ASN A 38 -12.61 11.74 7.43
C ASN A 38 -11.48 10.85 7.99
N ALA A 39 -11.76 10.09 9.06
CA ALA A 39 -10.81 9.15 9.62
C ALA A 39 -10.48 7.98 8.67
N GLU A 40 -11.46 7.50 7.90
CA GLU A 40 -11.26 6.44 6.90
C GLU A 40 -10.42 6.94 5.73
N ALA A 41 -10.69 8.18 5.28
CA ALA A 41 -9.90 8.83 4.25
C ALA A 41 -8.44 9.01 4.66
N ILE A 42 -8.19 9.53 5.87
CA ILE A 42 -6.82 9.70 6.40
C ILE A 42 -6.08 8.36 6.45
N MET A 43 -6.74 7.29 6.89
CA MET A 43 -6.16 5.95 6.92
C MET A 43 -5.85 5.42 5.53
N ALA A 44 -6.71 5.66 4.53
CA ALA A 44 -6.45 5.31 3.14
C ALA A 44 -5.22 6.05 2.60
N PHE A 45 -5.04 7.34 2.92
CA PHE A 45 -3.84 8.10 2.55
C PHE A 45 -2.58 7.59 3.25
N ILE A 46 -2.65 7.23 4.53
CA ILE A 46 -1.52 6.64 5.25
C ILE A 46 -1.12 5.29 4.63
N ALA A 47 -2.10 4.44 4.32
CA ALA A 47 -1.88 3.16 3.65
C ALA A 47 -1.23 3.34 2.27
N ALA A 48 -1.71 4.32 1.48
CA ALA A 48 -1.11 4.70 0.20
C ALA A 48 0.32 5.23 0.36
N PHE A 49 0.57 6.06 1.37
CA PHE A 49 1.89 6.63 1.64
C PHE A 49 2.91 5.54 1.96
N ILE A 50 2.56 4.57 2.82
CA ILE A 50 3.45 3.46 3.18
C ILE A 50 3.79 2.60 1.97
N LEU A 51 2.79 2.24 1.16
CA LEU A 51 3.00 1.51 -0.09
C LEU A 51 3.88 2.31 -1.06
N GLY A 52 3.62 3.61 -1.21
CA GLY A 52 4.40 4.52 -2.07
C GLY A 52 5.87 4.63 -1.63
N VAL A 53 6.14 4.75 -0.33
CA VAL A 53 7.50 4.73 0.22
C VAL A 53 8.17 3.37 -0.02
N GLY A 54 7.45 2.27 0.19
CA GLY A 54 7.96 0.92 -0.08
C GLY A 54 8.34 0.73 -1.55
N VAL A 55 7.51 1.20 -2.48
CA VAL A 55 7.77 1.20 -3.93
C VAL A 55 9.00 2.05 -4.25
N TYR A 56 9.12 3.26 -3.69
CA TYR A 56 10.26 4.13 -3.90
C TYR A 56 11.57 3.51 -3.41
N MET A 57 11.58 2.92 -2.21
CA MET A 57 12.75 2.22 -1.67
C MET A 57 13.14 1.03 -2.53
N ALA A 58 12.16 0.21 -2.94
CA ALA A 58 12.40 -0.94 -3.80
C ALA A 58 12.98 -0.54 -5.17
N TYR A 59 12.52 0.57 -5.75
CA TYR A 59 13.07 1.14 -6.99
C TYR A 59 14.52 1.59 -6.81
N ASN A 60 14.82 2.32 -5.74
CA ASN A 60 16.18 2.80 -5.47
C ASN A 60 17.18 1.65 -5.30
N VAL A 61 16.78 0.56 -4.64
CA VAL A 61 17.65 -0.62 -4.48
C VAL A 61 17.94 -1.30 -5.81
N ILE A 62 16.94 -1.43 -6.70
CA ILE A 62 17.19 -1.99 -8.04
C ILE A 62 18.14 -1.09 -8.83
N LYS A 63 17.87 0.22 -8.85
CA LYS A 63 18.70 1.19 -9.58
C LYS A 63 20.17 1.19 -9.15
N THR A 64 20.46 0.90 -7.88
CA THR A 64 21.84 0.97 -7.34
C THR A 64 22.54 -0.37 -7.23
N SER A 65 21.82 -1.49 -7.14
CA SER A 65 22.46 -2.77 -6.78
C SER A 65 21.88 -4.00 -7.48
N ASP A 66 20.83 -3.88 -8.32
CA ASP A 66 20.20 -5.00 -9.02
C ASP A 66 19.81 -6.19 -8.10
N LYS A 67 19.55 -5.91 -6.81
CA LYS A 67 19.21 -6.93 -5.81
C LYS A 67 17.70 -7.22 -5.81
N TYR A 68 17.22 -7.90 -6.85
CA TYR A 68 15.78 -8.20 -7.04
C TYR A 68 15.12 -8.94 -5.88
N ALA A 69 15.78 -9.94 -5.29
CA ALA A 69 15.23 -10.67 -4.15
C ALA A 69 15.04 -9.78 -2.91
N TYR A 70 15.97 -8.87 -2.65
CA TYR A 70 15.88 -7.91 -1.54
C TYR A 70 14.75 -6.90 -1.80
N SER A 71 14.66 -6.35 -3.02
CA SER A 71 13.59 -5.43 -3.38
C SER A 71 12.19 -6.06 -3.29
N CYS A 72 12.04 -7.34 -3.65
CA CYS A 72 10.81 -8.09 -3.40
C CYS A 72 10.50 -8.20 -1.90
N GLY A 73 11.51 -8.42 -1.06
CA GLY A 73 11.35 -8.42 0.40
C GLY A 73 10.88 -7.07 0.94
N VAL A 74 11.44 -5.95 0.46
CA VAL A 74 11.00 -4.59 0.83
C VAL A 74 9.55 -4.35 0.45
N LEU A 75 9.14 -4.73 -0.78
CA LEU A 75 7.75 -4.64 -1.21
C LEU A 75 6.83 -5.53 -0.36
N GLY A 76 7.26 -6.74 -0.03
CA GLY A 76 6.50 -7.65 0.82
C GLY A 76 6.23 -7.08 2.22
N ILE A 77 7.23 -6.46 2.84
CA ILE A 77 7.08 -5.79 4.14
C ILE A 77 6.13 -4.59 4.01
N ALA A 78 6.27 -3.77 2.97
CA ALA A 78 5.39 -2.63 2.74
C ALA A 78 3.92 -3.07 2.60
N TRP A 79 3.66 -4.14 1.85
CA TRP A 79 2.33 -4.74 1.72
C TRP A 79 1.78 -5.22 3.07
N LEU A 80 2.60 -5.90 3.87
CA LEU A 80 2.20 -6.41 5.17
C LEU A 80 1.83 -5.27 6.13
N SER A 81 2.61 -4.18 6.15
CA SER A 81 2.29 -2.97 6.92
C SER A 81 1.00 -2.30 6.45
N THR A 82 0.79 -2.17 5.14
CA THR A 82 -0.45 -1.60 4.59
C THR A 82 -1.67 -2.45 4.94
N LEU A 83 -1.58 -3.79 4.84
CA LEU A 83 -2.67 -4.69 5.22
C LEU A 83 -3.04 -4.56 6.71
N ILE A 84 -2.05 -4.46 7.60
CA ILE A 84 -2.30 -4.25 9.04
C ILE A 84 -3.11 -2.96 9.26
N ILE A 85 -2.73 -1.87 8.60
CA ILE A 85 -3.43 -0.58 8.74
C ILE A 85 -4.85 -0.64 8.21
N ILE A 86 -5.07 -1.33 7.08
CA ILE A 86 -6.40 -1.54 6.52
C ILE A 86 -7.26 -2.34 7.50
N ILE A 87 -6.72 -3.42 8.08
CA ILE A 87 -7.44 -4.24 9.08
C ILE A 87 -7.80 -3.42 10.32
N ILE A 88 -6.88 -2.58 10.81
CA ILE A 88 -7.13 -1.68 11.95
C ILE A 88 -8.24 -0.69 11.59
N CYS A 89 -8.23 -0.13 10.39
CA CYS A 89 -9.28 0.78 9.91
C CYS A 89 -10.66 0.09 9.94
N PHE A 90 -10.77 -1.11 9.36
CA PHE A 90 -12.02 -1.88 9.36
C PHE A 90 -12.46 -2.33 10.75
N SER A 91 -11.55 -2.67 11.66
CA SER A 91 -11.91 -3.25 12.96
C SER A 91 -12.26 -2.18 14.01
N PHE A 92 -11.57 -1.03 14.01
CA PHE A 92 -11.66 -0.04 15.09
C PHE A 92 -12.27 1.29 14.67
N ILE A 93 -12.17 1.67 13.39
CA ILE A 93 -12.65 2.98 12.91
C ILE A 93 -14.00 2.84 12.22
N SER A 94 -14.13 1.87 11.31
CA SER A 94 -15.33 1.62 10.49
C SER A 94 -16.13 0.38 10.93
N GLY A 95 -15.65 -0.33 11.94
CA GLY A 95 -16.21 -1.61 12.37
C GLY A 95 -17.57 -1.50 13.06
N PRO A 96 -18.34 -2.61 13.12
CA PRO A 96 -19.73 -2.64 13.60
C PRO A 96 -19.92 -2.14 15.03
N VAL A 97 -18.85 -2.04 15.83
CA VAL A 97 -18.87 -1.52 17.21
C VAL A 97 -19.30 -0.04 17.29
N LYS A 98 -19.16 0.75 16.21
CA LYS A 98 -19.68 2.13 16.14
C LYS A 98 -21.01 2.26 15.38
N TRP A 99 -21.50 1.17 14.80
CA TRP A 99 -22.79 1.11 14.12
C TRP A 99 -23.92 0.65 15.06
N GLN A 100 -23.58 0.36 16.33
CA GLN A 100 -24.53 0.19 17.44
C GLN A 100 -24.61 1.50 18.23
#